data_AF-A0A963QBR0-F1
#
_entry.id   AF-A0A963QBR0-F1
#
_cell.length_a   1.000
_cell.length_b   1.000
_cell.length_c   1.000
_cell.angle_alpha   90.00
_cell.angle_beta   90.00
_cell.angle_gamma   90.00
#
_symmetry.space_group_name_H-M   'P 1'
#
loop_
_entity.id
_entity.type
_entity.pdbx_description
1 polymer ?
#
loop_
_entity_poly.entity_id
_entity_poly.type
_entity_poly.pdbx_seq_one_letter_code
_entity_poly.pdbx_strand_id
1 'polypeptide(L)'
;MARNPAPRKSSTAPPRKRTAQPGYFHYCNVRPSTPRSFAPGVNADRASAINVLSDKWVNGTELSYYFFDKPGDGENLIMADGSTSFIRWSGATAQKDAVRAGFKAWSDLGIGLRFKEVPTREQAMIRIGFMRGDGSWSYVGRAILDIASDQRTMNFGWDIANDPTTAIHEIGHTLGFEHEHQNPFAGIVWDEEKVYADLAKPPNSWPRQKTFYNIIRKISESRVQGTTWDRDSVMHYPFAAGLIVEPPEYRTQALRPPGMLSARDKAYVKELYPPQKPVAAFPELKLLQSMPLKIAPGQQIDVRIQPTRSRVYEIRTFGIADTVIVLFEDVDGELKYRGGDDDSGEDRNAYLKLRMARGAKYVLRLRLYYADHTGETAVMWW
;
A
#
# COMPACT_ATOMS: atom_id res chain seq x y z
N MET A 1 -27.44 -19.02 69.80
CA MET A 1 -26.08 -19.40 69.37
C MET A 1 -26.19 -20.30 68.15
N ALA A 2 -26.17 -19.74 66.95
CA ALA A 2 -26.21 -20.49 65.69
C ALA A 2 -24.76 -20.69 65.20
N ARG A 3 -24.35 -21.95 64.97
CA ARG A 3 -23.02 -22.32 64.47
C ARG A 3 -23.03 -22.25 62.93
N ASN A 4 -22.12 -21.48 62.36
CA ASN A 4 -21.83 -21.41 60.92
C ASN A 4 -21.27 -22.74 60.37
N PRO A 5 -21.68 -23.20 59.18
CA PRO A 5 -20.91 -24.18 58.42
C PRO A 5 -19.89 -23.49 57.50
N ALA A 6 -18.70 -24.08 57.42
CA ALA A 6 -17.54 -23.58 56.65
C ALA A 6 -17.75 -23.64 55.12
N PRO A 7 -17.08 -22.76 54.33
CA PRO A 7 -17.23 -22.75 52.88
C PRO A 7 -16.42 -23.88 52.21
N ARG A 8 -17.05 -24.56 51.24
CA ARG A 8 -16.39 -25.52 50.34
C ARG A 8 -15.40 -24.78 49.43
N LYS A 9 -14.14 -25.24 49.43
CA LYS A 9 -13.11 -24.80 48.47
C LYS A 9 -13.50 -25.27 47.06
N SER A 10 -13.71 -24.32 46.14
CA SER A 10 -13.80 -24.62 44.71
C SER A 10 -12.38 -24.80 44.16
N SER A 11 -12.06 -26.01 43.70
CA SER A 11 -10.82 -26.26 42.96
C SER A 11 -10.98 -25.72 41.54
N THR A 12 -10.40 -24.55 41.26
CA THR A 12 -10.26 -24.04 39.90
C THR A 12 -9.19 -24.86 39.18
N ALA A 13 -9.60 -25.72 38.25
CA ALA A 13 -8.69 -26.32 37.29
C ALA A 13 -8.07 -25.20 36.42
N PRO A 14 -6.76 -25.25 36.13
CA PRO A 14 -6.11 -24.24 35.30
C PRO A 14 -6.72 -24.26 33.88
N PRO A 15 -6.80 -23.12 33.20
CA PRO A 15 -7.40 -23.04 31.87
C PRO A 15 -6.62 -23.94 30.91
N ARG A 16 -7.32 -24.90 30.29
CA ARG A 16 -6.78 -25.72 29.20
C ARG A 16 -6.28 -24.78 28.11
N LYS A 17 -4.97 -24.77 27.87
CA LYS A 17 -4.37 -24.19 26.66
C LYS A 17 -5.13 -24.78 25.45
N ARG A 18 -5.84 -23.95 24.68
CA ARG A 18 -6.35 -24.35 23.36
C ARG A 18 -5.11 -24.63 22.51
N THR A 19 -4.81 -25.91 22.31
CA THR A 19 -3.89 -26.38 21.28
C THR A 19 -4.43 -25.93 19.92
N ALA A 20 -3.60 -25.23 19.15
CA ALA A 20 -3.92 -24.81 17.80
C ALA A 20 -4.34 -26.03 16.95
N GLN A 21 -5.50 -25.92 16.29
CA GLN A 21 -5.95 -26.88 15.29
C GLN A 21 -4.95 -26.92 14.12
N PRO A 22 -4.76 -28.07 13.44
CA PRO A 22 -3.80 -28.17 12.36
C PRO A 22 -4.21 -27.31 11.15
N GLY A 23 -3.34 -26.38 10.76
CA GLY A 23 -2.92 -26.18 9.36
C GLY A 23 -3.63 -25.16 8.47
N TYR A 24 -4.67 -24.44 8.90
CA TYR A 24 -5.34 -23.49 8.01
C TYR A 24 -4.76 -22.07 8.13
N PHE A 25 -4.20 -21.56 7.04
CA PHE A 25 -3.71 -20.18 6.94
C PHE A 25 -4.76 -19.26 6.31
N HIS A 26 -4.75 -18.00 6.76
CA HIS A 26 -5.51 -16.93 6.14
C HIS A 26 -4.65 -16.24 5.07
N TYR A 27 -5.22 -16.03 3.90
CA TYR A 27 -4.56 -15.37 2.78
C TYR A 27 -5.27 -14.06 2.46
N CYS A 28 -4.50 -13.03 2.14
CA CYS A 28 -5.04 -11.77 1.68
C CYS A 28 -5.61 -11.90 0.25
N ASN A 29 -6.66 -11.14 -0.01
CA ASN A 29 -7.44 -11.18 -1.24
C ASN A 29 -7.25 -9.87 -2.02
N VAL A 30 -6.03 -9.65 -2.53
CA VAL A 30 -5.70 -8.42 -3.26
C VAL A 30 -6.68 -8.21 -4.40
N ARG A 31 -7.31 -7.03 -4.41
CA ARG A 31 -8.25 -6.63 -5.46
C ARG A 31 -7.46 -6.35 -6.74
N PRO A 32 -7.87 -6.88 -7.90
CA PRO A 32 -7.24 -6.53 -9.16
C PRO A 32 -7.30 -5.03 -9.41
N SER A 33 -6.15 -4.42 -9.73
CA SER A 33 -6.11 -3.07 -10.30
C SER A 33 -6.23 -3.17 -11.82
N THR A 34 -6.91 -2.19 -12.43
CA THR A 34 -6.94 -2.07 -13.88
C THR A 34 -5.51 -1.78 -14.37
N PRO A 35 -4.90 -2.64 -15.20
CA PRO A 35 -3.58 -2.35 -15.74
C PRO A 35 -3.62 -1.04 -16.53
N ARG A 36 -2.58 -0.22 -16.39
CA ARG A 36 -2.42 0.97 -17.24
C ARG A 36 -2.33 0.51 -18.69
N SER A 37 -3.16 1.11 -19.55
CA SER A 37 -3.10 0.91 -20.99
C SER A 37 -2.16 1.95 -21.59
N PHE A 38 -1.34 1.54 -22.56
CA PHE A 38 -0.39 2.42 -23.23
C PHE A 38 -0.78 2.59 -24.69
N ALA A 39 -0.55 3.78 -25.23
CA ALA A 39 -0.69 4.02 -26.65
C ALA A 39 0.33 3.18 -27.45
N PRO A 40 0.06 2.85 -28.74
CA PRO A 40 0.96 2.03 -29.56
C PRO A 40 2.40 2.56 -29.69
N GLY A 41 2.63 3.86 -29.43
CA GLY A 41 3.95 4.49 -29.47
C GLY A 41 4.82 4.27 -28.23
N VAL A 42 4.29 3.69 -27.15
CA VAL A 42 5.06 3.40 -25.93
C VAL A 42 5.78 2.06 -26.09
N ASN A 43 7.11 2.09 -26.17
CA ASN A 43 7.92 0.87 -26.28
C ASN A 43 7.93 0.08 -24.95
N ALA A 44 8.38 -1.19 -25.00
CA ALA A 44 8.35 -2.10 -23.86
C ALA A 44 9.19 -1.63 -22.66
N ASP A 45 10.35 -1.02 -22.90
CA ASP A 45 11.24 -0.54 -21.84
C ASP A 45 10.65 0.66 -21.10
N ARG A 46 10.06 1.62 -21.86
CA ARG A 46 9.30 2.76 -21.32
C ARG A 46 8.11 2.27 -20.51
N ALA A 47 7.31 1.35 -21.07
CA ALA A 47 6.16 0.76 -20.37
C ALA A 47 6.57 0.04 -19.08
N SER A 48 7.69 -0.69 -19.11
CA SER A 48 8.25 -1.37 -17.95
C SER A 48 8.65 -0.39 -16.85
N ALA A 49 9.44 0.63 -17.18
CA ALA A 49 9.86 1.66 -16.23
C ALA A 49 8.66 2.37 -15.57
N ILE A 50 7.60 2.64 -16.34
CA ILE A 50 6.37 3.23 -15.82
C ILE A 50 5.65 2.28 -14.85
N ASN A 51 5.50 1.01 -15.23
CA ASN A 51 4.75 0.03 -14.44
C ASN A 51 5.41 -0.30 -13.09
N VAL A 52 6.75 -0.31 -13.00
CA VAL A 52 7.46 -0.52 -11.71
C VAL A 52 7.07 0.53 -10.67
N LEU A 53 6.85 1.77 -11.12
CA LEU A 53 6.66 2.93 -10.26
C LEU A 53 5.21 3.43 -10.19
N SER A 54 4.31 2.99 -11.08
CA SER A 54 2.92 3.48 -11.20
C SER A 54 2.19 3.51 -9.87
N ASP A 55 2.37 2.45 -9.09
CA ASP A 55 1.63 2.28 -7.84
C ASP A 55 2.38 2.91 -6.66
N LYS A 56 3.61 3.39 -6.84
CA LYS A 56 4.41 3.96 -5.75
C LYS A 56 4.05 5.42 -5.49
N TRP A 57 3.98 5.81 -4.23
CA TRP A 57 3.73 7.19 -3.83
C TRP A 57 4.91 8.09 -4.17
N VAL A 58 4.68 9.37 -4.44
CA VAL A 58 5.77 10.35 -4.40
C VAL A 58 6.27 10.43 -2.96
N ASN A 59 7.58 10.31 -2.73
CA ASN A 59 8.15 10.29 -1.39
C ASN A 59 7.80 11.60 -0.65
N GLY A 60 7.61 11.50 0.66
CA GLY A 60 7.20 12.63 1.48
C GLY A 60 5.70 12.88 1.53
N THR A 61 4.89 12.11 0.81
CA THR A 61 3.43 12.20 0.81
C THR A 61 2.89 11.85 2.20
N GLU A 62 1.88 12.60 2.63
CA GLU A 62 1.07 12.26 3.80
C GLU A 62 -0.12 11.43 3.33
N LEU A 63 -0.23 10.22 3.86
CA LEU A 63 -1.31 9.29 3.58
C LEU A 63 -2.33 9.39 4.71
N SER A 64 -3.42 10.10 4.44
CA SER A 64 -4.52 10.24 5.38
C SER A 64 -5.35 8.96 5.41
N TYR A 65 -5.72 8.49 6.60
CA TYR A 65 -6.53 7.29 6.78
C TYR A 65 -7.71 7.51 7.72
N TYR A 66 -8.79 6.77 7.46
CA TYR A 66 -10.03 6.80 8.23
C TYR A 66 -10.59 5.39 8.40
N PHE A 67 -11.17 5.12 9.57
CA PHE A 67 -11.92 3.90 9.84
C PHE A 67 -13.40 4.16 9.67
N PHE A 68 -14.08 3.37 8.83
CA PHE A 68 -15.54 3.43 8.74
C PHE A 68 -16.18 3.26 10.12
N ASP A 69 -17.08 4.18 10.46
CA ASP A 69 -17.69 4.25 11.79
C ASP A 69 -19.14 4.72 11.80
N LYS A 70 -19.68 5.19 10.66
CA LYS A 70 -21.07 5.64 10.59
C LYS A 70 -22.02 4.45 10.45
N PRO A 71 -23.27 4.56 10.94
CA PRO A 71 -24.26 3.48 10.82
C PRO A 71 -24.55 3.03 9.39
N GLY A 72 -24.44 3.94 8.42
CA GLY A 72 -24.65 3.66 7.00
C GLY A 72 -23.42 3.14 6.25
N ASP A 73 -22.26 3.02 6.91
CA ASP A 73 -21.05 2.48 6.28
C ASP A 73 -21.12 0.96 6.24
N GLY A 74 -21.43 0.41 5.07
CA GLY A 74 -21.62 -1.01 4.87
C GLY A 74 -22.11 -1.35 3.47
N GLU A 75 -22.37 -2.63 3.24
CA GLU A 75 -22.95 -3.12 1.99
C GLU A 75 -24.03 -4.16 2.24
N ASN A 76 -24.95 -4.28 1.28
CA ASN A 76 -25.99 -5.30 1.29
C ASN A 76 -25.44 -6.59 0.67
N LEU A 77 -25.40 -7.66 1.45
CA LEU A 77 -25.01 -8.99 0.99
C LEU A 77 -26.26 -9.81 0.70
N ILE A 78 -26.33 -10.33 -0.54
CA ILE A 78 -27.38 -11.27 -0.95
C ILE A 78 -26.94 -12.67 -0.53
N MET A 79 -27.72 -13.30 0.33
CA MET A 79 -27.50 -14.65 0.83
C MET A 79 -27.95 -15.69 -0.20
N ALA A 80 -27.51 -16.93 -0.01
CA ALA A 80 -27.86 -18.03 -0.92
C ALA A 80 -29.38 -18.31 -1.02
N ASP A 81 -30.15 -17.93 -0.01
CA ASP A 81 -31.61 -18.04 0.03
C ASP A 81 -32.34 -16.83 -0.60
N GLY A 82 -31.60 -15.87 -1.18
CA GLY A 82 -32.14 -14.65 -1.78
C GLY A 82 -32.44 -13.53 -0.78
N SER A 83 -32.28 -13.76 0.52
CA SER A 83 -32.40 -12.70 1.53
C SER A 83 -31.23 -11.71 1.44
N THR A 84 -31.47 -10.46 1.85
CA THR A 84 -30.42 -9.42 1.88
C THR A 84 -30.12 -9.06 3.33
N SER A 85 -28.84 -8.99 3.68
CA SER A 85 -28.38 -8.54 4.99
C SER A 85 -27.40 -7.38 4.84
N PHE A 86 -27.63 -6.29 5.57
CA PHE A 86 -26.71 -5.16 5.61
C PHE A 86 -25.53 -5.46 6.55
N ILE A 87 -24.32 -5.51 5.99
CA ILE A 87 -23.09 -5.77 6.72
C ILE A 87 -22.34 -4.45 6.91
N ARG A 88 -22.23 -4.02 8.16
CA ARG A 88 -21.46 -2.82 8.51
C ARG A 88 -19.97 -3.07 8.37
N TRP A 89 -19.23 -2.03 8.03
CA TRP A 89 -17.77 -2.06 7.94
C TRP A 89 -17.05 -1.54 9.19
N SER A 90 -17.79 -1.17 10.24
CA SER A 90 -17.17 -0.66 11.46
C SER A 90 -16.47 -1.75 12.27
N GLY A 91 -15.28 -1.42 12.77
CA GLY A 91 -14.46 -2.31 13.61
C GLY A 91 -14.49 -1.94 15.08
N ALA A 92 -14.20 -2.91 15.95
CA ALA A 92 -14.00 -2.68 17.37
C ALA A 92 -12.70 -1.88 17.63
N THR A 93 -12.64 -1.14 18.75
CA THR A 93 -11.48 -0.31 19.12
C THR A 93 -10.17 -1.09 19.09
N ALA A 94 -10.15 -2.31 19.63
CA ALA A 94 -8.93 -3.14 19.64
C ALA A 94 -8.43 -3.51 18.23
N GLN A 95 -9.33 -3.72 17.26
CA GLN A 95 -8.92 -3.95 15.87
C GLN A 95 -8.38 -2.65 15.23
N LYS A 96 -9.01 -1.50 15.50
CA LYS A 96 -8.49 -0.20 15.04
C LYS A 96 -7.09 0.08 15.62
N ASP A 97 -6.86 -0.27 16.88
CA ASP A 97 -5.56 -0.13 17.55
C ASP A 97 -4.49 -1.03 16.93
N ALA A 98 -4.83 -2.27 16.53
CA ALA A 98 -3.93 -3.13 15.79
C ALA A 98 -3.52 -2.52 14.43
N VAL A 99 -4.46 -1.86 13.73
CA VAL A 99 -4.15 -1.15 12.47
C VAL A 99 -3.25 0.06 12.72
N ARG A 100 -3.51 0.84 13.77
CA ARG A 100 -2.63 1.94 14.19
C ARG A 100 -1.22 1.45 14.52
N ALA A 101 -1.10 0.31 15.20
CA ALA A 101 0.19 -0.33 15.45
C ALA A 101 0.90 -0.75 14.15
N GLY A 102 0.15 -1.21 13.14
CA GLY A 102 0.69 -1.48 11.80
C GLY A 102 1.25 -0.22 11.13
N PHE A 103 0.51 0.90 11.13
CA PHE A 103 1.00 2.17 10.61
C PHE A 103 2.24 2.65 11.37
N LYS A 104 2.23 2.48 12.70
CA LYS A 104 3.37 2.82 13.55
C LYS A 104 4.61 1.98 13.20
N ALA A 105 4.47 0.69 12.94
CA ALA A 105 5.59 -0.18 12.57
C ALA A 105 6.33 0.30 11.32
N TRP A 106 5.60 0.79 10.30
CA TRP A 106 6.18 1.41 9.11
C TRP A 106 6.74 2.80 9.39
N SER A 107 6.02 3.63 10.15
CA SER A 107 6.44 4.99 10.52
C SER A 107 7.74 5.02 11.34
N ASP A 108 7.89 4.10 12.29
CA ASP A 108 9.05 3.99 13.18
C ASP A 108 10.37 3.71 12.43
N LEU A 109 10.30 3.29 11.16
CA LEU A 109 11.48 3.14 10.31
C LEU A 109 12.10 4.49 9.92
N GLY A 110 11.38 5.61 10.09
CA GLY A 110 11.82 6.94 9.69
C GLY A 110 11.76 7.15 8.17
N ILE A 111 10.83 6.50 7.50
CA ILE A 111 10.59 6.67 6.05
C ILE A 111 10.03 8.07 5.76
N GLY A 112 10.10 8.49 4.50
CA GLY A 112 9.62 9.81 4.10
C GLY A 112 8.09 9.92 4.04
N LEU A 113 7.36 8.81 3.90
CA LEU A 113 5.90 8.81 3.98
C LEU A 113 5.42 9.10 5.40
N ARG A 114 4.30 9.82 5.52
CA ARG A 114 3.64 10.10 6.80
C ARG A 114 2.25 9.50 6.80
N PHE A 115 1.74 9.13 7.96
CA PHE A 115 0.39 8.61 8.13
C PHE A 115 -0.39 9.51 9.08
N LYS A 116 -1.60 9.90 8.69
CA LYS A 116 -2.45 10.78 9.51
C LYS A 116 -3.86 10.23 9.59
N GLU A 117 -4.29 9.90 10.81
CA GLU A 117 -5.70 9.60 11.03
C GLU A 117 -6.51 10.89 10.89
N VAL A 118 -7.58 10.84 10.10
CA VAL A 118 -8.46 12.00 9.85
C VAL A 118 -9.89 11.69 10.33
N PRO A 119 -10.63 12.72 10.77
CA PRO A 119 -11.94 12.52 11.41
C PRO A 119 -13.06 12.15 10.43
N THR A 120 -12.88 12.36 9.12
CA THR A 120 -13.92 12.07 8.12
C THR A 120 -13.35 11.35 6.91
N ARG A 121 -14.17 10.48 6.29
CA ARG A 121 -13.78 9.73 5.09
C ARG A 121 -13.41 10.63 3.90
N GLU A 122 -14.02 11.80 3.80
CA GLU A 122 -13.79 12.76 2.71
C GLU A 122 -12.38 13.36 2.75
N GLN A 123 -11.72 13.31 3.91
CA GLN A 123 -10.33 13.74 4.08
C GLN A 123 -9.33 12.59 3.89
N ALA A 124 -9.82 11.35 3.76
CA ALA A 124 -9.01 10.14 3.83
C ALA A 124 -8.73 9.56 2.43
N MET A 125 -7.45 9.34 2.14
CA MET A 125 -7.03 8.55 0.99
C MET A 125 -7.24 7.06 1.25
N ILE A 126 -6.91 6.60 2.46
CA ILE A 126 -7.05 5.22 2.89
C ILE A 126 -8.32 5.08 3.73
N ARG A 127 -9.25 4.22 3.30
CA ARG A 127 -10.56 4.01 3.93
C ARG A 127 -10.68 2.56 4.37
N ILE A 128 -10.70 2.34 5.68
CA ILE A 128 -10.47 1.04 6.30
C ILE A 128 -11.77 0.49 6.86
N GLY A 129 -12.16 -0.71 6.40
CA GLY A 129 -13.31 -1.45 6.89
C GLY A 129 -12.94 -2.78 7.56
N PHE A 130 -13.91 -3.33 8.29
CA PHE A 130 -13.79 -4.59 9.05
C PHE A 130 -14.96 -5.52 8.71
N MET A 131 -14.97 -6.04 7.49
CA MET A 131 -16.02 -6.96 7.04
C MET A 131 -15.55 -8.41 7.18
N ARG A 132 -16.06 -9.11 8.19
CA ARG A 132 -15.75 -10.53 8.42
C ARG A 132 -16.16 -11.38 7.22
N GLY A 133 -15.28 -12.29 6.81
CA GLY A 133 -15.52 -13.21 5.68
C GLY A 133 -15.22 -12.65 4.29
N ASP A 134 -15.00 -11.33 4.14
CA ASP A 134 -14.58 -10.71 2.87
C ASP A 134 -13.06 -10.84 2.60
N GLY A 135 -12.35 -11.54 3.49
CA GLY A 135 -10.88 -11.61 3.51
C GLY A 135 -10.23 -10.30 3.96
N SER A 136 -8.94 -10.32 4.23
CA SER A 136 -8.16 -9.09 4.42
C SER A 136 -7.52 -8.70 3.10
N TRP A 137 -7.52 -7.41 2.79
CA TRP A 137 -6.98 -6.90 1.52
C TRP A 137 -6.73 -5.40 1.57
N SER A 138 -5.86 -4.92 0.69
CA SER A 138 -5.71 -3.52 0.35
C SER A 138 -5.42 -3.38 -1.15
N TYR A 139 -5.85 -2.29 -1.76
CA TYR A 139 -5.33 -1.93 -3.08
C TYR A 139 -3.86 -1.54 -2.98
N VAL A 140 -3.12 -1.79 -4.07
CA VAL A 140 -1.69 -1.54 -4.11
C VAL A 140 -1.43 -0.06 -4.37
N GLY A 141 -0.85 0.62 -3.38
CA GLY A 141 -0.27 1.93 -3.56
C GLY A 141 -1.25 2.99 -4.04
N ARG A 142 -0.88 3.73 -5.10
CA ARG A 142 -1.69 4.79 -5.71
C ARG A 142 -2.98 4.32 -6.36
N ALA A 143 -3.20 3.01 -6.55
CA ALA A 143 -4.47 2.49 -7.07
C ALA A 143 -5.66 2.83 -6.15
N ILE A 144 -5.43 3.20 -4.88
CA ILE A 144 -6.49 3.68 -3.97
C ILE A 144 -7.13 5.00 -4.44
N LEU A 145 -6.45 5.77 -5.30
CA LEU A 145 -6.93 7.07 -5.78
C LEU A 145 -8.10 6.93 -6.76
N ASP A 146 -8.20 5.79 -7.44
CA ASP A 146 -9.28 5.49 -8.40
C ASP A 146 -10.53 4.91 -7.73
N ILE A 147 -10.48 4.71 -6.41
CA ILE A 147 -11.57 4.12 -5.64
C ILE A 147 -12.48 5.23 -5.13
N ALA A 148 -13.79 5.07 -5.34
CA ALA A 148 -14.79 6.02 -4.88
C ALA A 148 -14.68 6.29 -3.37
N SER A 149 -15.04 7.51 -2.97
CA SER A 149 -14.83 8.03 -1.60
C SER A 149 -15.72 7.36 -0.55
N ASP A 150 -16.78 6.66 -0.97
CA ASP A 150 -17.67 5.88 -0.13
C ASP A 150 -17.30 4.39 -0.08
N GLN A 151 -16.26 3.96 -0.80
CA GLN A 151 -15.81 2.57 -0.85
C GLN A 151 -14.56 2.34 0.02
N ARG A 152 -14.40 1.11 0.52
CA ARG A 152 -13.20 0.62 1.21
C ARG A 152 -12.01 0.58 0.26
N THR A 153 -10.85 1.02 0.74
CA THR A 153 -9.55 0.81 0.07
C THR A 153 -8.69 -0.24 0.78
N MET A 154 -9.10 -0.63 1.99
CA MET A 154 -8.52 -1.67 2.80
C MET A 154 -9.63 -2.35 3.63
N ASN A 155 -9.54 -3.65 3.81
CA ASN A 155 -10.44 -4.43 4.65
C ASN A 155 -9.68 -5.42 5.52
N PHE A 156 -10.21 -5.67 6.72
CA PHE A 156 -9.80 -6.79 7.57
C PHE A 156 -10.94 -7.79 7.72
N GLY A 157 -10.69 -9.01 7.23
CA GLY A 157 -11.70 -10.08 7.12
C GLY A 157 -11.82 -11.00 8.33
N TRP A 158 -10.96 -10.84 9.32
CA TRP A 158 -10.91 -11.64 10.54
C TRP A 158 -10.49 -10.76 11.73
N ASP A 159 -10.46 -11.36 12.93
CA ASP A 159 -10.03 -10.65 14.12
C ASP A 159 -8.51 -10.46 14.12
N ILE A 160 -8.08 -9.20 14.24
CA ILE A 160 -6.67 -8.78 14.27
C ILE A 160 -6.31 -8.07 15.60
N ALA A 161 -7.24 -8.04 16.56
CA ALA A 161 -7.11 -7.23 17.77
C ALA A 161 -5.82 -7.50 18.58
N ASN A 162 -5.31 -8.73 18.53
CA ASN A 162 -4.13 -9.16 19.29
C ASN A 162 -2.91 -9.45 18.41
N ASP A 163 -3.00 -9.22 17.10
CA ASP A 163 -1.93 -9.50 16.14
C ASP A 163 -1.94 -8.47 14.99
N PRO A 164 -1.02 -7.48 15.02
CA PRO A 164 -0.93 -6.47 13.97
C PRO A 164 -0.30 -7.00 12.68
N THR A 165 0.15 -8.26 12.61
CA THR A 165 0.82 -8.83 11.42
C THR A 165 0.04 -8.60 10.14
N THR A 166 -1.27 -8.91 10.15
CA THR A 166 -2.14 -8.67 8.99
C THR A 166 -2.20 -7.19 8.65
N ALA A 167 -2.30 -6.30 9.64
CA ALA A 167 -2.30 -4.86 9.39
C ALA A 167 -0.98 -4.36 8.78
N ILE A 168 0.17 -4.85 9.26
CA ILE A 168 1.48 -4.51 8.69
C ILE A 168 1.54 -4.92 7.21
N HIS A 169 1.05 -6.12 6.88
CA HIS A 169 0.97 -6.63 5.51
C HIS A 169 0.06 -5.78 4.62
N GLU A 170 -1.19 -5.53 5.02
CA GLU A 170 -2.13 -4.74 4.22
C GLU A 170 -1.65 -3.30 4.03
N ILE A 171 -1.00 -2.72 5.04
CA ILE A 171 -0.38 -1.41 4.91
C ILE A 171 0.80 -1.46 3.94
N GLY A 172 1.57 -2.56 3.90
CA GLY A 172 2.61 -2.79 2.89
C GLY A 172 2.07 -2.71 1.45
N HIS A 173 0.90 -3.28 1.18
CA HIS A 173 0.19 -3.08 -0.09
C HIS A 173 -0.14 -1.61 -0.33
N THR A 174 -0.68 -0.90 0.67
CA THR A 174 -0.91 0.55 0.56
C THR A 174 0.37 1.33 0.30
N LEU A 175 1.55 0.86 0.69
CA LEU A 175 2.85 1.48 0.33
C LEU A 175 3.31 1.14 -1.09
N GLY A 176 2.60 0.26 -1.79
CA GLY A 176 2.88 -0.16 -3.15
C GLY A 176 3.66 -1.47 -3.26
N PHE A 177 3.75 -2.27 -2.20
CA PHE A 177 4.38 -3.59 -2.24
C PHE A 177 3.41 -4.66 -2.71
N GLU A 178 3.89 -5.54 -3.57
CA GLU A 178 3.17 -6.74 -3.98
C GLU A 178 3.65 -7.96 -3.16
N HIS A 179 3.04 -9.12 -3.38
CA HIS A 179 3.40 -10.32 -2.64
C HIS A 179 4.77 -10.89 -3.04
N GLU A 180 5.53 -11.29 -2.03
CA GLU A 180 6.88 -11.83 -2.23
C GLU A 180 6.87 -13.21 -2.92
N HIS A 181 5.86 -14.05 -2.70
CA HIS A 181 5.76 -15.36 -3.37
C HIS A 181 5.47 -15.25 -4.88
N GLN A 182 4.95 -14.10 -5.31
CA GLN A 182 4.67 -13.81 -6.72
C GLN A 182 5.84 -13.12 -7.41
N ASN A 183 6.92 -12.80 -6.69
CA ASN A 183 8.17 -12.30 -7.27
C ASN A 183 8.68 -13.32 -8.32
N PRO A 184 8.91 -12.90 -9.58
CA PRO A 184 9.41 -13.79 -10.63
C PRO A 184 10.78 -14.39 -10.30
N PHE A 185 11.57 -13.70 -9.47
CA PHE A 185 12.89 -14.14 -8.99
C PHE A 185 12.83 -14.90 -7.65
N ALA A 186 11.64 -15.29 -7.18
CA ALA A 186 11.47 -16.02 -5.92
C ALA A 186 12.05 -17.46 -5.96
N GLY A 187 12.20 -18.04 -7.16
CA GLY A 187 12.55 -19.46 -7.33
C GLY A 187 11.46 -20.45 -6.89
N ILE A 188 10.29 -19.96 -6.42
CA ILE A 188 9.17 -20.81 -6.02
C ILE A 188 8.54 -21.49 -7.23
N VAL A 189 8.54 -22.83 -7.20
CA VAL A 189 7.77 -23.69 -8.10
C VAL A 189 6.64 -24.34 -7.31
N TRP A 190 5.40 -24.13 -7.74
CA TRP A 190 4.20 -24.63 -7.06
C TRP A 190 3.83 -26.05 -7.49
N ASP A 191 3.29 -26.84 -6.55
CA ASP A 191 2.41 -27.97 -6.89
C ASP A 191 0.99 -27.39 -7.07
N GLU A 192 0.71 -26.85 -8.27
CA GLU A 192 -0.48 -26.04 -8.50
C GLU A 192 -1.79 -26.76 -8.14
N GLU A 193 -1.93 -28.04 -8.46
CA GLU A 193 -3.15 -28.81 -8.11
C GLU A 193 -3.34 -28.92 -6.60
N LYS A 194 -2.26 -29.14 -5.83
CA LYS A 194 -2.37 -29.13 -4.38
C LYS A 194 -2.69 -27.74 -3.84
N VAL A 195 -2.14 -26.68 -4.42
CA VAL A 195 -2.48 -25.30 -4.05
C VAL A 195 -3.96 -25.01 -4.31
N TYR A 196 -4.49 -25.39 -5.47
CA TYR A 196 -5.92 -25.26 -5.78
C TYR A 196 -6.78 -26.08 -4.82
N ALA A 197 -6.42 -27.33 -4.54
CA ALA A 197 -7.18 -28.20 -3.65
C ALA A 197 -7.14 -27.74 -2.19
N ASP A 198 -6.04 -27.15 -1.74
CA ASP A 198 -5.90 -26.59 -0.39
C ASP A 198 -6.76 -25.33 -0.23
N LEU A 199 -6.66 -24.39 -1.17
CA LEU A 199 -7.39 -23.12 -1.07
C LEU A 199 -8.87 -23.21 -1.41
N ALA A 200 -9.32 -24.28 -2.06
CA ALA A 200 -10.74 -24.58 -2.24
C ALA A 200 -11.44 -24.99 -0.93
N LYS A 201 -10.70 -25.31 0.14
CA LYS A 201 -11.26 -25.68 1.45
C LYS A 201 -11.53 -24.43 2.31
N PRO A 202 -12.47 -24.51 3.27
CA PRO A 202 -12.59 -23.49 4.32
C PRO A 202 -11.26 -23.29 5.06
N PRO A 203 -10.97 -22.07 5.55
CA PRO A 203 -11.84 -20.89 5.55
C PRO A 203 -11.81 -20.08 4.25
N ASN A 204 -10.95 -20.41 3.29
CA ASN A 204 -10.77 -19.61 2.07
C ASN A 204 -11.88 -19.88 1.05
N SER A 205 -12.12 -21.15 0.73
CA SER A 205 -13.13 -21.58 -0.25
C SER A 205 -13.01 -20.85 -1.60
N TRP A 206 -11.78 -20.66 -2.08
CA TRP A 206 -11.51 -19.88 -3.29
C TRP A 206 -11.71 -20.70 -4.57
N PRO A 207 -12.35 -20.13 -5.60
CA PRO A 207 -12.33 -20.73 -6.93
C PRO A 207 -10.92 -20.67 -7.52
N ARG A 208 -10.62 -21.59 -8.46
CA ARG A 208 -9.28 -21.70 -9.07
C ARG A 208 -8.75 -20.37 -9.61
N GLN A 209 -9.57 -19.58 -10.30
CA GLN A 209 -9.16 -18.28 -10.83
C GLN A 209 -8.64 -17.32 -9.75
N LYS A 210 -9.29 -17.31 -8.57
CA LYS A 210 -8.89 -16.47 -7.44
C LYS A 210 -7.57 -16.95 -6.84
N THR A 211 -7.41 -18.27 -6.69
CA THR A 211 -6.15 -18.88 -6.25
C THR A 211 -5.01 -18.61 -7.24
N PHE A 212 -5.27 -18.71 -8.54
CA PHE A 212 -4.27 -18.40 -9.56
C PHE A 212 -3.81 -16.95 -9.43
N TYR A 213 -4.75 -16.00 -9.33
CA TYR A 213 -4.43 -14.59 -9.28
C TYR A 213 -3.67 -14.17 -8.01
N ASN A 214 -4.04 -14.71 -6.84
CA ASN A 214 -3.47 -14.29 -5.56
C ASN A 214 -2.23 -15.09 -5.16
N ILE A 215 -2.07 -16.33 -5.65
CA ILE A 215 -1.00 -17.23 -5.20
C ILE A 215 -0.06 -17.63 -6.35
N ILE A 216 -0.59 -18.20 -7.41
CA ILE A 216 0.24 -18.91 -8.39
C ILE A 216 0.88 -17.96 -9.40
N ARG A 217 0.13 -16.97 -9.92
CA ARG A 217 0.65 -16.08 -10.96
C ARG A 217 1.89 -15.36 -10.45
N LYS A 218 2.86 -15.21 -11.34
CA LYS A 218 3.99 -14.33 -11.12
C LYS A 218 3.64 -12.91 -11.53
N ILE A 219 4.20 -11.95 -10.81
CA ILE A 219 4.16 -10.54 -11.19
C ILE A 219 5.08 -10.39 -12.41
N SER A 220 4.67 -9.56 -13.37
CA SER A 220 5.53 -9.24 -14.52
C SER A 220 6.87 -8.73 -14.03
N GLU A 221 7.98 -9.19 -14.63
CA GLU A 221 9.32 -8.65 -14.37
C GLU A 221 9.36 -7.12 -14.54
N SER A 222 8.51 -6.60 -15.44
CA SER A 222 8.32 -5.17 -15.68
C SER A 222 7.65 -4.40 -14.52
N ARG A 223 7.36 -5.05 -13.39
CA ARG A 223 6.78 -4.44 -12.19
C ARG A 223 7.62 -4.67 -10.94
N VAL A 224 8.67 -5.50 -11.04
CA VAL A 224 9.50 -5.90 -9.90
C VAL A 224 10.93 -5.46 -10.19
N GLN A 225 11.54 -4.70 -9.27
CA GLN A 225 12.98 -4.51 -9.32
C GLN A 225 13.63 -5.85 -8.93
N GLY A 226 14.54 -6.36 -9.75
CA GLY A 226 15.07 -7.74 -9.72
C GLY A 226 15.71 -8.19 -8.39
N THR A 227 14.90 -8.39 -7.37
CA THR A 227 15.31 -8.79 -6.04
C THR A 227 15.24 -10.29 -5.86
N THR A 228 16.25 -10.86 -5.20
CA THR A 228 16.23 -12.23 -4.71
C THR A 228 15.13 -12.41 -3.66
N TRP A 229 14.52 -13.60 -3.65
CA TRP A 229 13.48 -14.02 -2.70
C TRP A 229 13.80 -13.68 -1.23
N ASP A 230 12.83 -13.09 -0.52
CA ASP A 230 12.85 -12.94 0.94
C ASP A 230 11.73 -13.74 1.62
N ARG A 231 12.04 -14.99 2.02
CA ARG A 231 11.08 -15.86 2.71
C ARG A 231 10.56 -15.31 4.05
N ASP A 232 11.28 -14.35 4.65
CA ASP A 232 10.95 -13.77 5.95
C ASP A 232 10.20 -12.43 5.81
N SER A 233 9.97 -11.96 4.58
CA SER A 233 9.23 -10.72 4.29
C SER A 233 7.83 -10.76 4.90
N VAL A 234 7.39 -9.63 5.45
CA VAL A 234 5.99 -9.47 5.88
C VAL A 234 5.02 -9.58 4.70
N MET A 235 5.49 -9.35 3.47
CA MET A 235 4.70 -9.50 2.22
C MET A 235 4.64 -10.95 1.72
N HIS A 236 5.27 -11.89 2.41
CA HIS A 236 5.21 -13.30 2.09
C HIS A 236 4.06 -13.99 2.84
N TYR A 237 3.32 -14.87 2.16
CA TYR A 237 2.33 -15.72 2.82
C TYR A 237 2.94 -16.96 3.47
N PRO A 238 2.33 -17.45 4.57
CA PRO A 238 2.61 -18.79 5.05
C PRO A 238 1.98 -19.84 4.12
N PHE A 239 2.67 -20.95 3.88
CA PHE A 239 2.17 -22.06 3.07
C PHE A 239 2.38 -23.39 3.79
N ALA A 240 1.39 -24.28 3.71
CA ALA A 240 1.50 -25.62 4.27
C ALA A 240 2.59 -26.44 3.56
N ALA A 241 3.13 -27.44 4.26
CA ALA A 241 4.09 -28.37 3.68
C ALA A 241 3.48 -29.09 2.47
N GLY A 242 4.27 -29.29 1.42
CA GLY A 242 3.88 -30.03 0.22
C GLY A 242 3.16 -29.22 -0.85
N LEU A 243 2.92 -27.92 -0.63
CA LEU A 243 2.37 -27.01 -1.64
C LEU A 243 3.46 -26.46 -2.60
N ILE A 244 4.70 -26.38 -2.11
CA ILE A 244 5.86 -25.85 -2.84
C ILE A 244 6.77 -27.03 -3.23
N VAL A 245 7.09 -27.15 -4.51
CA VAL A 245 8.00 -28.16 -5.07
C VAL A 245 9.45 -27.70 -4.95
N GLU A 246 9.72 -26.44 -5.28
CA GLU A 246 11.03 -25.79 -5.11
C GLU A 246 10.86 -24.50 -4.30
N PRO A 247 11.69 -24.26 -3.28
CA PRO A 247 12.78 -25.12 -2.81
C PRO A 247 12.34 -26.45 -2.12
N PRO A 248 13.14 -27.54 -2.20
CA PRO A 248 12.68 -28.89 -1.84
C PRO A 248 12.34 -29.08 -0.36
N GLU A 249 12.89 -28.26 0.54
CA GLU A 249 12.59 -28.33 1.96
C GLU A 249 11.10 -28.11 2.26
N TYR A 250 10.41 -27.32 1.42
CA TYR A 250 8.99 -27.00 1.61
C TYR A 250 8.06 -28.10 1.13
N ARG A 251 8.59 -29.17 0.52
CA ARG A 251 7.83 -30.39 0.24
C ARG A 251 7.40 -31.09 1.53
N THR A 252 8.16 -30.95 2.61
CA THR A 252 7.90 -31.60 3.90
C THR A 252 7.79 -30.62 5.07
N GLN A 253 8.24 -29.37 4.91
CA GLN A 253 8.15 -28.32 5.92
C GLN A 253 7.19 -27.21 5.49
N ALA A 254 6.44 -26.64 6.44
CA ALA A 254 5.60 -25.48 6.16
C ALA A 254 6.48 -24.22 6.07
N LEU A 255 6.20 -23.36 5.09
CA LEU A 255 6.75 -22.02 5.04
C LEU A 255 5.96 -21.11 5.98
N ARG A 256 6.64 -20.46 6.93
CA ARG A 256 6.01 -19.60 7.93
C ARG A 256 6.83 -18.33 8.13
N PRO A 257 6.49 -17.25 7.42
CA PRO A 257 7.10 -15.94 7.67
C PRO A 257 6.86 -15.51 9.12
N PRO A 258 7.79 -14.77 9.75
CA PRO A 258 7.68 -14.41 11.16
C PRO A 258 6.54 -13.43 11.50
N GLY A 259 5.92 -12.80 10.50
CA GLY A 259 4.85 -11.82 10.68
C GLY A 259 5.31 -10.40 11.04
N MET A 260 6.62 -10.13 10.93
CA MET A 260 7.20 -8.81 11.18
C MET A 260 8.02 -8.35 9.97
N LEU A 261 8.31 -7.05 9.92
CA LEU A 261 9.16 -6.47 8.88
C LEU A 261 10.55 -7.11 8.88
N SER A 262 10.92 -7.77 7.78
CA SER A 262 12.23 -8.35 7.59
C SER A 262 13.31 -7.26 7.48
N ALA A 263 14.58 -7.65 7.47
CA ALA A 263 15.67 -6.72 7.20
C ALA A 263 15.55 -6.11 5.79
N ARG A 264 15.09 -6.90 4.81
CA ARG A 264 14.91 -6.47 3.43
C ARG A 264 13.73 -5.53 3.28
N ASP A 265 12.59 -5.82 3.91
CA ASP A 265 11.41 -4.93 3.92
C ASP A 265 11.82 -3.52 4.38
N LYS A 266 12.58 -3.45 5.48
CA LYS A 266 13.07 -2.20 6.08
C LYS A 266 14.05 -1.45 5.18
N ALA A 267 14.95 -2.17 4.50
CA ALA A 267 15.91 -1.56 3.58
C ALA A 267 15.20 -1.00 2.35
N TYR A 268 14.34 -1.81 1.73
CA TYR A 268 13.66 -1.49 0.48
C TYR A 268 12.69 -0.32 0.65
N VAL A 269 11.90 -0.29 1.74
CA VAL A 269 11.00 0.85 1.99
C VAL A 269 11.75 2.15 2.23
N LYS A 270 12.96 2.11 2.81
CA LYS A 270 13.81 3.31 3.01
C LYS A 270 14.48 3.76 1.73
N GLU A 271 14.80 2.85 0.82
CA GLU A 271 15.29 3.18 -0.52
C GLU A 271 14.20 3.87 -1.34
N LEU A 272 12.99 3.32 -1.31
CA LEU A 272 11.85 3.84 -2.07
C LEU A 272 11.30 5.16 -1.47
N TYR A 273 11.28 5.24 -0.14
CA TYR A 273 10.76 6.37 0.62
C TYR A 273 11.79 6.87 1.64
N PRO A 274 12.91 7.48 1.19
CA PRO A 274 13.96 7.93 2.10
C PRO A 274 13.48 9.03 3.05
N PRO A 275 14.10 9.16 4.24
CA PRO A 275 13.80 10.24 5.18
C PRO A 275 13.78 11.61 4.50
N GLN A 276 12.80 12.43 4.86
CA GLN A 276 12.61 13.75 4.26
C GLN A 276 13.59 14.77 4.84
N LYS A 277 14.16 15.61 3.98
CA LYS A 277 14.93 16.79 4.39
C LYS A 277 13.97 17.91 4.79
N PRO A 278 14.39 18.87 5.65
CA PRO A 278 13.60 20.06 5.92
C PRO A 278 13.34 20.86 4.63
N VAL A 279 12.16 21.49 4.52
CA VAL A 279 11.77 22.28 3.34
C VAL A 279 12.79 23.35 2.96
N ALA A 280 13.44 23.96 3.95
CA ALA A 280 14.48 24.97 3.76
C ALA A 280 15.73 24.44 3.04
N ALA A 281 15.97 23.13 3.06
CA ALA A 281 17.11 22.50 2.39
C ALA A 281 16.86 22.23 0.90
N PHE A 282 15.62 22.36 0.42
CA PHE A 282 15.30 22.15 -0.98
C PHE A 282 15.76 23.33 -1.85
N PRO A 283 16.28 23.08 -3.07
CA PRO A 283 16.61 24.13 -4.00
C PRO A 283 15.37 24.92 -4.41
N GLU A 284 15.56 26.21 -4.69
CA GLU A 284 14.48 27.09 -5.14
C GLU A 284 14.25 26.98 -6.63
N LEU A 285 13.02 26.70 -7.03
CA LEU A 285 12.59 26.89 -8.41
C LEU A 285 12.13 28.35 -8.56
N LYS A 286 12.97 29.19 -9.16
CA LYS A 286 12.69 30.62 -9.35
C LYS A 286 11.65 30.84 -10.45
N LEU A 287 10.82 31.87 -10.27
CA LEU A 287 9.78 32.25 -11.22
C LEU A 287 10.39 32.52 -12.60
N LEU A 288 9.77 31.98 -13.66
CA LEU A 288 10.22 32.11 -15.07
C LEU A 288 11.65 31.59 -15.31
N GLN A 289 12.16 30.70 -14.46
CA GLN A 289 13.45 30.05 -14.67
C GLN A 289 13.25 28.54 -14.75
N SER A 290 13.70 27.94 -15.85
CA SER A 290 13.73 26.49 -16.00
C SER A 290 14.82 25.90 -15.13
N MET A 291 14.50 24.85 -14.37
CA MET A 291 15.46 24.04 -13.64
C MET A 291 15.62 22.68 -14.31
N PRO A 292 16.81 22.33 -14.81
CA PRO A 292 17.09 20.99 -15.31
C PRO A 292 16.92 19.94 -14.21
N LEU A 293 16.24 18.84 -14.53
CA LEU A 293 16.08 17.69 -13.65
C LEU A 293 17.30 16.80 -13.80
N LYS A 294 18.26 16.94 -12.87
CA LYS A 294 19.48 16.11 -12.81
C LYS A 294 19.24 14.85 -11.97
N ILE A 295 18.25 14.05 -12.37
CA ILE A 295 17.85 12.82 -11.69
C ILE A 295 17.73 11.66 -12.70
N ALA A 296 17.99 10.44 -12.24
CA ALA A 296 17.80 9.22 -13.03
C ALA A 296 16.36 8.70 -12.90
N PRO A 297 15.90 7.83 -13.81
CA PRO A 297 14.65 7.10 -13.65
C PRO A 297 14.55 6.42 -12.27
N GLY A 298 13.37 6.48 -11.65
CA GLY A 298 13.11 6.04 -10.28
C GLY A 298 13.45 7.05 -9.19
N GLN A 299 14.28 8.07 -9.49
CA GLN A 299 14.65 9.08 -8.51
C GLN A 299 13.63 10.22 -8.44
N GLN A 300 13.73 10.99 -7.36
CA GLN A 300 12.88 12.13 -7.08
C GLN A 300 13.71 13.36 -6.72
N ILE A 301 13.20 14.53 -7.09
CA ILE A 301 13.68 15.83 -6.62
C ILE A 301 12.53 16.62 -6.00
N ASP A 302 12.84 17.29 -4.89
CA ASP A 302 11.93 18.18 -4.18
C ASP A 302 12.46 19.60 -4.31
N VAL A 303 11.61 20.54 -4.75
CA VAL A 303 11.96 21.95 -4.93
C VAL A 303 10.99 22.85 -4.19
N ARG A 304 11.50 23.98 -3.68
CA ARG A 304 10.66 25.00 -3.05
C ARG A 304 10.25 26.07 -4.05
N ILE A 305 9.00 26.50 -3.96
CA ILE A 305 8.40 27.60 -4.74
C ILE A 305 7.83 28.61 -3.75
N GLN A 306 8.07 29.90 -3.99
CA GLN A 306 7.53 30.98 -3.16
C GLN A 306 6.99 32.13 -4.03
N PRO A 307 5.67 32.22 -4.23
CA PRO A 307 5.05 33.30 -5.00
C PRO A 307 5.22 34.67 -4.36
N THR A 308 5.58 35.66 -5.19
CA THR A 308 5.62 37.08 -4.77
C THR A 308 4.27 37.79 -4.96
N ARG A 309 3.33 37.17 -5.68
CA ARG A 309 1.96 37.66 -5.93
C ARG A 309 0.95 36.53 -5.85
N SER A 310 -0.26 36.82 -5.36
CA SER A 310 -1.38 35.88 -5.34
C SER A 310 -2.07 35.85 -6.70
N ARG A 311 -1.89 34.78 -7.47
CA ARG A 311 -2.53 34.58 -8.78
C ARG A 311 -2.56 33.11 -9.16
N VAL A 312 -3.17 32.81 -10.31
CA VAL A 312 -3.01 31.52 -10.97
C VAL A 312 -1.61 31.46 -11.55
N TYR A 313 -0.88 30.39 -11.22
CA TYR A 313 0.39 30.03 -11.81
C TYR A 313 0.23 28.73 -12.58
N GLU A 314 1.10 28.55 -13.54
CA GLU A 314 1.25 27.30 -14.26
C GLU A 314 2.61 26.69 -13.91
N ILE A 315 2.65 25.38 -13.75
CA ILE A 315 3.87 24.58 -13.50
C ILE A 315 3.90 23.51 -14.58
N ARG A 316 5.03 23.34 -15.26
CA ARG A 316 5.15 22.33 -16.32
C ARG A 316 6.53 21.72 -16.36
N THR A 317 6.58 20.43 -16.68
CA THR A 317 7.81 19.75 -17.10
C THR A 317 8.05 19.93 -18.61
N PHE A 318 9.29 19.74 -19.03
CA PHE A 318 9.73 19.84 -20.42
C PHE A 318 10.70 18.70 -20.71
N GLY A 319 10.74 18.27 -21.97
CA GLY A 319 11.59 17.19 -22.46
C GLY A 319 10.77 15.97 -22.89
N ILE A 320 11.48 14.90 -23.24
CA ILE A 320 10.91 13.59 -23.57
C ILE A 320 11.10 12.69 -22.35
N ALA A 321 10.13 12.75 -21.43
CA ALA A 321 10.15 12.01 -20.19
C ALA A 321 8.75 11.78 -19.63
N ASP A 322 8.66 10.77 -18.77
CA ASP A 322 7.49 10.46 -17.97
C ASP A 322 7.77 10.89 -16.53
N THR A 323 6.95 11.80 -16.02
CA THR A 323 7.08 12.47 -14.74
C THR A 323 5.77 12.47 -13.97
N VAL A 324 5.90 12.29 -12.65
CA VAL A 324 4.82 12.58 -11.71
C VAL A 324 5.21 13.83 -10.93
N ILE A 325 4.37 14.86 -11.00
CA ILE A 325 4.54 16.08 -10.21
C ILE A 325 3.43 16.18 -9.18
N VAL A 326 3.80 16.57 -7.95
CA VAL A 326 2.85 16.80 -6.87
C VAL A 326 3.24 18.07 -6.12
N LEU A 327 2.31 19.00 -6.03
CA LEU A 327 2.47 20.26 -5.34
C LEU A 327 1.82 20.21 -3.95
N PHE A 328 2.59 20.61 -2.96
CA PHE A 328 2.16 20.79 -1.58
C PHE A 328 2.33 22.25 -1.15
N GLU A 329 1.45 22.72 -0.29
CA GLU A 329 1.60 23.96 0.47
C GLU A 329 2.13 23.63 1.87
N ASP A 330 3.19 24.32 2.28
CA ASP A 330 3.73 24.22 3.64
C ASP A 330 2.95 25.19 4.55
N VAL A 331 2.07 24.61 5.37
CA VAL A 331 1.27 25.31 6.38
C VAL A 331 1.81 24.93 7.75
N ASP A 332 2.65 25.81 8.31
CA ASP A 332 3.26 25.63 9.63
C ASP A 332 4.05 24.31 9.79
N GLY A 333 4.72 23.87 8.73
CA GLY A 333 5.46 22.61 8.69
C GLY A 333 4.64 21.40 8.22
N GLU A 334 3.32 21.55 8.09
CA GLU A 334 2.46 20.53 7.48
C GLU A 334 2.33 20.74 5.97
N LEU A 335 2.78 19.75 5.18
CA LEU A 335 2.66 19.77 3.72
C LEU A 335 1.27 19.31 3.29
N LYS A 336 0.40 20.26 2.93
CA LYS A 336 -0.96 20.01 2.44
C LYS A 336 -0.98 19.87 0.92
N TYR A 337 -1.55 18.77 0.44
CA TYR A 337 -1.70 18.52 -1.00
C TYR A 337 -2.52 19.63 -1.68
N ARG A 338 -2.05 20.12 -2.83
CA ARG A 338 -2.71 21.16 -3.63
C ARG A 338 -3.10 20.70 -5.03
N GLY A 339 -2.37 19.76 -5.59
CA GLY A 339 -2.58 19.22 -6.93
C GLY A 339 -1.43 18.33 -7.36
N GLY A 340 -1.69 17.43 -8.30
CA GLY A 340 -0.69 16.55 -8.88
C GLY A 340 -1.11 16.15 -10.29
N ASP A 341 -0.13 15.76 -11.08
CA ASP A 341 -0.32 15.30 -12.44
C ASP A 341 0.72 14.21 -12.76
N ASP A 342 0.30 13.23 -13.55
CA ASP A 342 1.07 12.06 -13.96
C ASP A 342 0.90 11.94 -15.48
N ASP A 343 1.94 12.29 -16.23
CA ASP A 343 1.95 12.25 -17.69
C ASP A 343 2.43 10.90 -18.24
N SER A 344 2.65 9.90 -17.37
CA SER A 344 3.41 8.72 -17.73
C SER A 344 2.71 7.86 -18.78
N GLY A 345 3.36 7.66 -19.92
CA GLY A 345 2.86 6.91 -21.07
C GLY A 345 2.00 7.75 -22.02
N GLU A 346 1.90 9.05 -21.77
CA GLU A 346 1.21 10.00 -22.64
C GLU A 346 2.20 10.79 -23.51
N ASP A 347 1.71 11.34 -24.63
CA ASP A 347 2.47 12.25 -25.51
C ASP A 347 2.32 13.70 -25.04
N ARG A 348 2.50 13.94 -23.74
CA ARG A 348 2.50 15.26 -23.11
C ARG A 348 3.49 15.30 -21.95
N ASN A 349 3.69 16.50 -21.42
CA ASN A 349 4.42 16.70 -20.18
C ASN A 349 3.45 17.04 -19.04
N ALA A 350 3.88 16.75 -17.81
CA ALA A 350 3.12 17.00 -16.60
C ALA A 350 2.88 18.51 -16.42
N TYR A 351 1.66 18.84 -16.02
CA TYR A 351 1.15 20.20 -15.99
C TYR A 351 0.19 20.43 -14.82
N LEU A 352 0.41 21.54 -14.12
CA LEU A 352 -0.49 22.03 -13.08
C LEU A 352 -0.85 23.48 -13.33
N LYS A 353 -2.13 23.82 -13.14
CA LYS A 353 -2.64 25.19 -13.19
C LYS A 353 -3.51 25.45 -11.98
N LEU A 354 -3.00 26.27 -11.04
CA LEU A 354 -3.73 26.54 -9.80
C LEU A 354 -3.38 27.91 -9.22
N ARG A 355 -4.25 28.39 -8.34
CA ARG A 355 -4.03 29.62 -7.58
C ARG A 355 -3.06 29.37 -6.42
N MET A 356 -1.99 30.16 -6.35
CA MET A 356 -1.03 30.16 -5.25
C MET A 356 -0.99 31.52 -4.56
N ALA A 357 -0.79 31.53 -3.25
CA ALA A 357 -0.82 32.73 -2.42
C ALA A 357 0.56 33.39 -2.31
N ARG A 358 0.58 34.73 -2.29
CA ARG A 358 1.79 35.52 -2.01
C ARG A 358 2.38 35.14 -0.65
N GLY A 359 3.70 34.91 -0.62
CA GLY A 359 4.44 34.66 0.62
C GLY A 359 4.32 33.24 1.15
N ALA A 360 3.28 32.49 0.76
CA ALA A 360 3.12 31.08 1.08
C ALA A 360 4.26 30.25 0.47
N LYS A 361 4.67 29.21 1.19
CA LYS A 361 5.74 28.31 0.78
C LYS A 361 5.10 27.06 0.18
N TYR A 362 5.62 26.65 -0.97
CA TYR A 362 5.16 25.45 -1.64
C TYR A 362 6.34 24.51 -1.88
N VAL A 363 6.08 23.21 -1.86
CA VAL A 363 7.03 22.18 -2.24
C VAL A 363 6.47 21.44 -3.44
N LEU A 364 7.16 21.54 -4.56
CA LEU A 364 6.89 20.73 -5.74
C LEU A 364 7.80 19.52 -5.70
N ARG A 365 7.20 18.33 -5.72
CA ARG A 365 7.92 17.07 -5.79
C ARG A 365 7.78 16.49 -7.17
N LEU A 366 8.90 16.05 -7.74
CA LEU A 366 8.94 15.47 -9.08
C LEU A 366 9.64 14.12 -9.01
N ARG A 367 8.96 13.07 -9.45
CA ARG A 367 9.57 11.76 -9.67
C ARG A 367 9.68 11.49 -11.16
N LEU A 368 10.85 11.05 -11.59
CA LEU A 368 11.11 10.65 -12.97
C LEU A 368 10.85 9.15 -13.13
N TYR A 369 9.98 8.77 -14.04
CA TYR A 369 9.64 7.37 -14.31
C TYR A 369 10.48 6.85 -15.47
N TYR A 370 10.61 7.64 -16.53
CA TYR A 370 11.39 7.36 -17.71
C TYR A 370 11.91 8.67 -18.33
N ALA A 371 13.07 8.63 -18.97
CA ALA A 371 13.57 9.70 -19.82
C ALA A 371 14.32 9.08 -20.99
N ASP A 372 14.11 9.62 -22.20
CA ASP A 372 14.81 9.15 -23.40
C ASP A 372 16.31 9.46 -23.33
N HIS A 373 16.63 10.66 -22.85
CA HIS A 373 18.00 11.10 -22.55
C HIS A 373 18.06 11.75 -21.16
N THR A 374 18.94 11.24 -20.31
CA THR A 374 19.08 11.75 -18.94
C THR A 374 19.62 13.18 -18.97
N GLY A 375 18.96 14.10 -18.26
CA GLY A 375 19.40 15.49 -18.15
C GLY A 375 18.84 16.45 -19.20
N GLU A 376 18.05 15.98 -20.16
CA GLU A 376 17.35 16.81 -21.16
C GLU A 376 15.93 17.21 -20.72
N THR A 377 15.61 16.98 -19.46
CA THR A 377 14.31 17.29 -18.86
C THR A 377 14.41 18.47 -17.91
N ALA A 378 13.40 19.33 -17.86
CA ALA A 378 13.38 20.50 -16.97
C ALA A 378 11.99 20.73 -16.38
N VAL A 379 11.90 21.61 -15.37
CA VAL A 379 10.63 22.12 -14.83
C VAL A 379 10.69 23.65 -14.73
N MET A 380 9.55 24.31 -14.96
CA MET A 380 9.40 25.75 -14.79
C MET A 380 8.00 26.08 -14.26
N TRP A 381 7.86 27.26 -13.66
CA TRP A 381 6.57 27.86 -13.33
C TRP A 381 6.50 29.34 -13.73
N TRP A 382 5.31 29.82 -14.07
CA TRP A 382 5.09 31.19 -14.57
C TRP A 382 3.75 31.81 -14.22
#